data_AF-A0A3D5TFA6-F1
#
_entry.id   AF-A0A3D5TFA6-F1
#
_cell.length_a   1.000
_cell.length_b   1.000
_cell.length_c   1.000
_cell.angle_alpha   90.00
_cell.angle_beta   90.00
_cell.angle_gamma   90.00
#
_symmetry.space_group_name_H-M   'P 1'
#
loop_
_entity.id
_entity.type
_entity.pdbx_description
1 polymer ?
#
loop_
_entity_poly.entity_id
_entity_poly.type
_entity_poly.pdbx_seq_one_letter_code
_entity_poly.pdbx_strand_id
1 'polypeptide(L)' 'CPDCGKKIYLFGEGKTDEAAQRYNLPVLAKMPLDPTLAELVDAGEIESFQGHWLDGVVEKITE' A
#
# COMPACT_ATOMS: atom_id res chain seq x y z
N CYS A 1 3.43 11.56 -5.76
CA CYS A 1 4.05 12.09 -6.99
C CYS A 1 5.53 12.29 -6.68
N PRO A 2 6.44 11.66 -7.44
CA PRO A 2 7.87 11.78 -7.21
C PRO A 2 8.37 13.24 -7.35
N ASP A 3 7.70 14.05 -8.18
CA ASP A 3 8.16 15.43 -8.49
C ASP A 3 7.61 16.52 -7.56
N CYS A 4 6.43 16.33 -6.98
CA CYS A 4 5.75 17.40 -6.20
C CYS A 4 5.24 16.97 -4.82
N GLY A 5 5.42 15.71 -4.42
CA GLY A 5 4.98 15.19 -3.12
C GLY A 5 3.46 15.06 -2.96
N LYS A 6 2.66 15.56 -3.90
CA LYS A 6 1.20 15.42 -3.87
C LYS A 6 0.78 13.95 -4.00
N LYS A 7 -0.24 13.57 -3.24
CA LYS A 7 -0.96 12.32 -3.43
C LYS A 7 -1.81 12.46 -4.70
N ILE A 8 -1.65 11.50 -5.62
CA ILE A 8 -2.40 11.48 -6.89
C ILE A 8 -3.19 10.19 -6.93
N TYR A 9 -4.50 10.31 -7.14
CA TYR A 9 -5.41 9.20 -7.33
C TYR A 9 -5.53 8.89 -8.83
N LEU A 10 -4.50 8.26 -9.41
CA LEU A 10 -4.42 8.00 -10.86
C LEU A 10 -5.64 7.25 -11.42
N PHE A 11 -6.22 6.36 -10.63
CA PHE A 11 -7.39 5.55 -10.99
C PHE A 11 -8.66 5.95 -10.21
N GLY A 12 -8.69 7.17 -9.67
CA GLY A 12 -9.75 7.65 -8.79
C GLY A 12 -9.54 7.28 -7.32
N GLU A 13 -10.38 7.84 -6.45
CA GLU A 13 -10.33 7.55 -5.01
C GLU A 13 -10.80 6.12 -4.73
N GLY A 14 -9.98 5.36 -4.01
CA GLY A 14 -10.30 4.00 -3.60
C GLY A 14 -11.44 3.98 -2.58
N LYS A 15 -12.29 2.96 -2.65
CA LYS A 15 -13.43 2.77 -1.73
C LYS A 15 -13.16 1.79 -0.59
N THR A 16 -11.89 1.46 -0.36
CA THR A 16 -11.49 0.44 0.63
C THR A 16 -11.96 0.78 2.03
N ASP A 17 -11.90 2.05 2.45
CA ASP A 17 -12.38 2.47 3.78
C ASP A 17 -13.89 2.29 3.93
N GLU A 18 -14.65 2.69 2.91
CA GLU A 18 -16.11 2.54 2.88
C GLU A 18 -16.51 1.06 2.98
N ALA A 19 -15.83 0.21 2.22
CA ALA A 19 -16.05 -1.23 2.25
C ALA A 19 -15.71 -1.82 3.63
N ALA A 20 -14.57 -1.47 4.21
CA ALA A 20 -14.15 -1.95 5.53
C ALA A 20 -15.13 -1.53 6.63
N GLN A 21 -15.60 -0.28 6.61
CA GLN A 21 -16.61 0.22 7.54
C GLN A 21 -17.94 -0.55 7.43
N ARG A 22 -18.40 -0.83 6.21
CA ARG A 22 -19.66 -1.58 5.98
C ARG A 22 -19.64 -2.96 6.64
N TYR A 23 -18.49 -3.63 6.68
CA TYR A 23 -18.33 -4.97 7.25
C TYR A 23 -17.70 -4.98 8.63
N ASN A 24 -17.47 -3.81 9.23
CA ASN A 24 -16.80 -3.67 10.52
C ASN A 24 -15.43 -4.39 10.56
N LEU A 25 -14.67 -4.27 9.47
CA LEU A 25 -13.34 -4.84 9.30
C LEU A 25 -12.26 -3.77 9.45
N PRO A 26 -11.08 -4.09 10.01
CA PRO A 26 -9.95 -3.19 10.01
C PRO A 26 -9.31 -3.11 8.61
N VAL A 27 -8.91 -1.90 8.21
CA VAL A 27 -8.03 -1.73 7.04
C VAL A 27 -6.59 -1.94 7.50
N LEU A 28 -5.96 -3.01 7.00
CA LEU A 28 -4.61 -3.41 7.42
C LEU A 28 -3.50 -2.56 6.79
N ALA A 29 -3.65 -2.20 5.53
CA ALA A 29 -2.66 -1.40 4.80
C ALA A 29 -3.29 -0.71 3.59
N LYS A 30 -2.64 0.37 3.11
CA LYS A 30 -2.92 1.02 1.82
C LYS A 30 -1.61 1.33 1.13
N MET A 31 -1.27 0.53 0.13
CA MET A 31 -0.02 0.70 -0.61
C MET A 31 -0.18 1.74 -1.73
N PRO A 32 0.79 2.66 -1.91
CA PRO A 32 0.82 3.55 -3.06
C PRO A 32 1.27 2.80 -4.32
N LEU A 33 1.15 3.46 -5.47
CA LEU A 33 1.85 3.04 -6.69
C LEU A 33 3.31 3.49 -6.57
N ASP A 34 4.22 2.53 -6.47
CA ASP A 34 5.66 2.74 -6.39
C ASP A 34 6.35 2.06 -7.58
N PRO A 35 6.98 2.82 -8.50
CA PRO A 35 7.70 2.26 -9.63
C PRO A 35 8.82 1.30 -9.24
N THR A 36 9.52 1.56 -8.13
CA THR A 36 10.63 0.71 -7.67
C THR A 36 10.12 -0.68 -7.26
N LEU A 37 8.93 -0.76 -6.67
CA LEU A 37 8.30 -2.04 -6.38
C LEU A 37 8.03 -2.82 -7.67
N ALA A 38 7.45 -2.17 -8.68
CA ALA A 38 7.15 -2.81 -9.97
C ALA A 38 8.42 -3.30 -10.68
N GLU A 39 9.47 -2.48 -10.71
CA GLU A 39 10.77 -2.82 -11.31
C GLU A 39 11.41 -4.05 -10.66
N LEU A 40 11.39 -4.15 -9.32
CA LEU A 40 11.94 -5.30 -8.60
C LEU A 40 11.12 -6.58 -8.81
N VAL A 41 9.79 -6.47 -8.91
CA VAL A 41 8.94 -7.62 -9.26
C VAL A 41 9.30 -8.13 -10.66
N ASP A 42 9.40 -7.24 -11.65
CA ASP A 42 9.73 -7.61 -13.03
C ASP A 42 11.13 -8.20 -13.15
N ALA A 43 12.08 -7.74 -12.32
CA ALA A 43 13.44 -8.29 -12.24
C ALA A 43 13.52 -9.64 -11.50
N GLY A 44 12.45 -10.06 -10.79
CA GLY A 44 12.48 -11.25 -9.94
C GLY A 44 13.26 -11.05 -8.64
N GLU A 45 13.42 -9.81 -8.18
CA GLU A 45 14.20 -9.42 -6.98
C GLU A 45 13.32 -8.71 -5.94
N ILE A 46 12.05 -9.11 -5.83
CA ILE A 46 11.06 -8.44 -4.97
C ILE A 46 11.47 -8.41 -3.50
N GLU A 47 12.22 -9.41 -3.02
CA GLU A 47 12.72 -9.47 -1.65
C GLU A 47 13.68 -8.32 -1.27
N SER A 48 14.26 -7.66 -2.28
CA SER A 48 15.12 -6.49 -2.07
C SER A 48 14.33 -5.21 -1.79
N PHE A 49 13.02 -5.22 -2.03
CA PHE A 49 12.18 -4.03 -1.84
C PHE A 49 12.11 -3.63 -0.36
N GLN A 50 12.29 -2.33 -0.08
CA GLN A 50 12.23 -1.76 1.27
C GLN A 50 11.04 -0.80 1.37
N GLY A 51 10.04 -1.17 2.19
CA GLY A 51 8.87 -0.33 2.44
C GLY A 51 8.21 -0.62 3.78
N HIS A 52 7.49 0.36 4.31
CA HIS A 52 6.89 0.36 5.65
C HIS A 52 5.36 0.20 5.63
N TRP A 53 4.76 0.01 4.45
CA TRP A 53 3.29 0.04 4.30
C TRP A 53 2.59 -1.15 4.95
N LEU A 54 3.32 -2.21 5.26
CA LEU A 54 2.81 -3.41 5.91
C LEU A 54 3.11 -3.45 7.41
N ASP A 55 3.78 -2.45 7.98
CA ASP A 55 4.16 -2.43 9.40
C ASP A 55 2.94 -2.58 10.32
N GLY A 56 1.85 -1.86 10.00
CA GLY A 56 0.59 -1.97 10.75
C GLY A 56 -0.07 -3.35 10.66
N VAL A 57 0.27 -4.16 9.65
CA VAL A 57 -0.16 -5.56 9.56
C VAL A 57 0.60 -6.41 10.56
N VAL A 58 1.92 -6.22 10.66
CA VAL A 58 2.77 -6.93 11.62
C VAL A 58 2.28 -6.65 13.03
N GLU A 59 2.09 -5.37 13.37
CA GLU A 59 1.57 -4.94 14.68
C GLU A 59 0.28 -5.68 15.05
N LYS A 60 -0.65 -5.84 14.08
CA LYS A 60 -1.94 -6.48 14.30
C LYS A 60 -1.90 -8.00 14.44
N ILE A 61 -0.91 -8.66 13.83
CA ILE A 61 -0.76 -10.12 13.90
C ILE A 61 0.00 -10.54 15.18
N THR A 62 0.82 -9.64 15.75
CA THR A 62 1.61 -9.89 16.95
C THR A 62 0.94 -9.45 18.26
N GLU A 63 -0.25 -8.87 18.19
CA GLU A 63 -1.12 -8.52 19.33
C GLU A 63 -1.77 -9.77 19.94
#